data_AF-A0A1U7YN29-F1
#
_entry.id   AF-A0A1U7YN29-F1
#
_cell.length_a   1.000
_cell.length_b   1.000
_cell.length_c   1.000
_cell.angle_alpha   90.00
_cell.angle_beta   90.00
_cell.angle_gamma   90.00
#
_symmetry.space_group_name_H-M   'P 1'
#
loop_
_entity.id
_entity.type
_entity.pdbx_description
1 polymer ?
#
loop_
_entity_poly.entity_id
_entity_poly.type
_entity_poly.pdbx_seq_one_letter_code
_entity_poly.pdbx_strand_id
1 'polypeptide(L)'
;MFICFTFYSMKEYEEKAVSLALNRPKLQDLTNRLKAVRLSCPLFDTGRWVRNLERSYFKMWNLYCSGQHPQPFKVTENNMEFPYDR
;
A
#
# COMPACT_ATOMS: atom_id res chain seq x y z
N MET A 1 8.77 11.78 5.15
CA MET A 1 9.74 10.79 4.64
C MET A 1 9.24 10.00 3.42
N PHE A 2 7.94 9.65 3.34
CA PHE A 2 7.39 8.85 2.21
C PHE A 2 7.29 9.55 0.84
N ILE A 3 7.48 10.88 0.73
CA ILE A 3 7.33 11.59 -0.55
C ILE A 3 8.63 11.52 -1.40
N CYS A 4 9.80 11.37 -0.77
CA CYS A 4 11.10 11.36 -1.47
C CYS A 4 11.28 10.17 -2.44
N PHE A 5 10.61 9.04 -2.22
CA PHE A 5 10.88 7.82 -3.01
C PHE A 5 10.22 7.79 -4.40
N THR A 6 9.38 8.77 -4.74
CA THR A 6 8.73 8.86 -6.06
C THR A 6 9.42 9.83 -7.02
N PHE A 7 10.41 10.57 -6.54
CA PHE A 7 11.19 11.54 -7.30
C PHE A 7 12.62 11.05 -7.42
N TYR A 8 13.18 11.11 -8.63
CA TYR A 8 14.49 10.53 -8.92
C TYR A 8 15.65 11.45 -8.49
N SER A 9 15.36 12.64 -7.91
CA SER A 9 16.35 13.58 -7.38
C SER A 9 15.77 14.55 -6.35
N MET A 10 16.61 15.04 -5.43
CA MET A 10 16.25 16.07 -4.45
C MET A 10 15.81 17.38 -5.10
N LYS A 11 16.43 17.76 -6.22
CA LYS A 11 16.10 19.00 -6.94
C LYS A 11 14.67 18.98 -7.47
N GLU A 12 14.25 17.85 -8.04
CA GLU A 12 12.89 17.67 -8.56
C GLU A 12 11.83 17.74 -7.44
N TYR A 13 12.14 17.14 -6.29
CA TYR A 13 11.30 17.24 -5.10
C TYR A 13 11.17 18.68 -4.62
N GLU A 14 12.28 19.42 -4.53
CA GLU A 14 12.31 20.81 -4.08
C GLU A 14 11.50 21.72 -5.01
N GLU A 15 11.76 21.68 -6.32
CA GLU A 15 11.04 22.46 -7.32
C GLU A 15 9.53 22.23 -7.23
N LYS A 16 9.12 20.96 -7.05
CA LYS A 16 7.71 20.61 -6.94
C LYS A 16 7.09 21.10 -5.63
N ALA A 17 7.81 20.99 -4.51
CA ALA A 17 7.37 21.50 -3.21
C ALA A 17 7.19 23.02 -3.24
N VAL A 18 8.15 23.76 -3.81
CA VAL A 18 8.09 25.22 -3.99
C VAL A 18 6.93 25.59 -4.93
N SER A 19 6.76 24.89 -6.04
CA SER A 19 5.66 25.14 -6.99
C SER A 19 4.28 24.98 -6.34
N LEU A 20 4.13 24.06 -5.39
CA LEU A 20 2.90 23.83 -4.65
C LEU A 20 2.71 24.87 -3.54
N ALA A 21 3.77 25.27 -2.86
CA ALA A 21 3.73 26.30 -1.82
C ALA A 21 3.34 27.67 -2.38
N LEU A 22 3.82 28.01 -3.58
CA LEU A 22 3.50 29.28 -4.26
C LEU A 22 2.09 29.29 -4.88
N ASN A 23 1.48 28.13 -5.13
CA ASN A 23 0.17 28.01 -5.78
C ASN A 23 -0.90 27.46 -4.84
N ARG A 24 -1.42 28.33 -3.96
CA ARG A 24 -2.43 27.98 -2.96
C ARG A 24 -3.71 27.31 -3.53
N PRO A 25 -4.27 27.75 -4.68
CA PRO A 25 -5.42 27.07 -5.28
C PRO A 25 -5.12 25.62 -5.68
N LYS A 26 -3.93 25.37 -6.24
CA LYS A 26 -3.47 24.04 -6.66
C LYS A 26 -3.22 23.12 -5.46
N LEU A 27 -2.69 23.66 -4.36
CA LEU A 27 -2.55 22.94 -3.09
C LEU A 27 -3.92 22.55 -2.52
N GLN A 28 -4.89 23.46 -2.58
CA GLN A 28 -6.25 23.23 -2.09
C GLN A 28 -6.95 22.12 -2.90
N ASP A 29 -6.85 22.17 -4.24
CA ASP A 29 -7.38 21.13 -5.13
C ASP A 29 -6.78 19.74 -4.81
N LEU A 30 -5.44 19.68 -4.71
CA LEU A 30 -4.73 18.44 -4.36
C LEU A 30 -5.19 17.90 -3.00
N THR A 31 -5.33 18.78 -2.01
CA THR A 31 -5.79 18.40 -0.66
C THR A 31 -7.22 17.88 -0.69
N ASN A 32 -8.12 18.50 -1.46
CA ASN A 32 -9.51 18.07 -1.59
C ASN A 32 -9.60 16.70 -2.26
N ARG A 33 -8.82 16.46 -3.33
CA ARG A 33 -8.71 15.15 -3.99
C ARG A 33 -8.22 14.08 -3.03
N LEU A 34 -7.17 14.36 -2.26
CA LEU A 34 -6.66 13.43 -1.26
C LEU A 34 -7.71 13.14 -0.17
N LYS A 35 -8.41 14.16 0.33
CA LYS A 35 -9.48 13.97 1.32
C LYS A 35 -10.64 13.14 0.80
N ALA A 36 -11.01 13.30 -0.47
CA ALA A 36 -12.08 12.53 -1.10
C ALA A 36 -11.69 11.06 -1.26
N VAL A 37 -10.45 10.78 -1.68
CA VAL A 37 -10.00 9.42 -2.01
C VAL A 37 -9.41 8.68 -0.81
N ARG A 38 -9.02 9.35 0.29
CA ARG A 38 -8.34 8.69 1.42
C ARG A 38 -9.13 7.52 2.02
N LEU A 39 -10.47 7.60 2.05
CA LEU A 39 -11.32 6.56 2.63
C LEU A 39 -11.61 5.41 1.66
N SER A 40 -11.45 5.64 0.36
CA SER A 40 -11.67 4.63 -0.69
C SER A 40 -10.37 4.06 -1.26
N CYS A 41 -9.22 4.60 -0.86
CA CYS A 41 -7.94 4.14 -1.32
C CYS A 41 -7.58 2.81 -0.66
N PRO A 42 -7.14 1.78 -1.42
CA PRO A 42 -6.74 0.48 -0.87
C PRO A 42 -5.67 0.57 0.22
N LEU A 43 -4.86 1.64 0.23
CA LEU A 43 -3.83 1.87 1.24
C LEU A 43 -4.41 2.00 2.66
N PHE A 44 -5.65 2.50 2.79
CA PHE A 44 -6.32 2.69 4.08
C PHE A 44 -7.42 1.65 4.34
N ASP A 45 -7.60 0.66 3.46
CA ASP A 45 -8.50 -0.48 3.69
C ASP A 45 -7.83 -1.46 4.65
N THR A 46 -7.93 -1.16 5.94
CA THR A 46 -7.34 -1.96 7.02
C THR A 46 -7.89 -3.39 7.04
N GLY A 47 -9.19 -3.56 6.76
CA GLY A 47 -9.82 -4.88 6.71
C GLY A 47 -9.23 -5.76 5.61
N ARG A 48 -9.04 -5.21 4.41
CA ARG A 48 -8.37 -5.92 3.30
C ARG A 48 -6.90 -6.20 3.61
N TRP A 49 -6.21 -5.25 4.25
CA TRP A 49 -4.81 -5.42 4.65
C TRP A 49 -4.62 -6.57 5.66
N VAL A 50 -5.44 -6.61 6.73
CA VAL A 50 -5.40 -7.68 7.75
C VAL A 50 -5.66 -9.04 7.11
N ARG A 51 -6.69 -9.17 6.25
CA ARG A 51 -6.97 -10.43 5.55
C ARG A 51 -5.81 -10.90 4.68
N ASN A 52 -5.14 -9.98 3.98
CA ASN A 52 -3.97 -10.31 3.17
C ASN A 52 -2.76 -10.71 4.02
N LEU A 53 -2.61 -10.12 5.22
CA LEU A 53 -1.59 -10.52 6.18
C LEU A 53 -1.85 -11.92 6.74
N GLU A 54 -3.08 -12.22 7.16
CA GLU A 54 -3.48 -13.54 7.67
C GLU A 54 -3.24 -14.65 6.63
N ARG A 55 -3.59 -14.39 5.36
CA ARG A 55 -3.26 -15.29 4.23
C ARG A 55 -1.76 -15.52 4.08
N SER A 56 -0.95 -14.48 4.29
CA SER A 56 0.51 -14.60 4.19
C SER A 56 1.09 -15.52 5.26
N TYR A 57 0.62 -15.40 6.50
CA TYR A 57 1.05 -16.26 7.60
C TYR A 57 0.63 -17.71 7.38
N PHE A 58 -0.59 -17.95 6.90
CA PHE A 58 -1.03 -19.30 6.58
C PHE A 58 -0.20 -19.94 5.47
N LYS A 59 0.13 -19.18 4.42
CA LYS A 59 1.00 -19.67 3.33
C LYS A 59 2.40 -19.98 3.85
N MET A 60 2.97 -19.15 4.71
CA MET A 60 4.25 -19.43 5.37
C MET A 60 4.19 -20.69 6.22
N TRP A 61 3.11 -20.88 6.98
CA TRP A 61 2.91 -22.06 7.81
C TRP A 61 2.80 -23.34 6.99
N ASN A 62 2.01 -23.34 5.91
CA ASN A 62 1.90 -24.49 5.01
C ASN A 62 3.24 -24.85 4.34
N LEU A 63 4.02 -23.84 3.92
CA LEU A 63 5.36 -24.07 3.38
C LEU A 63 6.26 -24.76 4.41
N TYR A 64 6.22 -24.30 5.65
CA TYR A 64 6.96 -24.89 6.76
C TYR A 64 6.51 -26.33 7.05
N CYS A 65 5.20 -26.59 7.16
CA CYS A 65 4.66 -27.94 7.36
C CYS A 65 4.98 -28.89 6.20
N SER A 66 5.12 -28.37 4.98
CA SER A 66 5.53 -29.14 3.80
C SER A 66 7.04 -29.41 3.73
N GLY A 67 7.81 -28.99 4.74
CA GLY A 67 9.26 -29.16 4.78
C GLY A 67 10.04 -28.31 3.78
N GLN A 68 9.41 -27.28 3.18
CA GLN A 68 10.05 -26.41 2.21
C GLN A 68 10.82 -25.28 2.92
N HIS A 69 11.93 -24.85 2.32
CA HIS A 69 12.67 -23.68 2.81
C HIS A 69 11.89 -22.37 2.55
N PRO A 70 12.14 -21.31 3.35
CA PRO A 70 11.54 -20.00 3.13
C PRO A 70 11.82 -19.50 1.71
N GLN A 71 10.76 -19.19 0.97
CA GLN A 71 10.85 -18.72 -0.42
C GLN A 71 9.97 -17.48 -0.65
N PRO A 72 10.35 -16.59 -1.56
CA PRO A 72 9.52 -15.44 -1.91
C PRO A 72 8.20 -15.92 -2.50
N PHE A 73 7.08 -15.37 -2.01
CA PHE A 73 5.78 -15.61 -2.59
C PHE A 73 4.94 -14.34 -2.62
N LYS A 74 4.03 -14.28 -3.58
CA LYS A 74 3.02 -13.22 -3.68
C LYS A 74 1.72 -13.69 -3.05
N VAL A 75 1.10 -12.82 -2.25
CA VAL A 75 -0.26 -13.03 -1.74
C VAL A 75 -1.26 -12.62 -2.82
N THR A 76 -2.11 -13.55 -3.23
CA THR A 76 -3.20 -13.35 -4.17
C THR A 76 -4.53 -13.33 -3.42
N GLU A 77 -5.48 -12.51 -3.86
CA GLU A 77 -6.81 -12.41 -3.23
C GLU A 77 -7.77 -13.47 -3.79
N ASN A 78 -7.35 -14.73 -3.72
CA ASN A 78 -8.18 -15.85 -4.17
C ASN A 78 -8.81 -16.54 -2.96
N ASN A 79 -10.13 -16.43 -2.82
CA ASN A 79 -10.88 -17.07 -1.73
C ASN A 79 -10.95 -18.60 -1.85
N MET A 80 -10.57 -19.18 -3.00
CA MET A 80 -10.59 -20.64 -3.20
C MET A 80 -9.36 -21.35 -2.60
N GLU A 81 -8.22 -20.65 -2.48
CA GLU A 81 -6.99 -21.19 -1.87
C GLU A 81 -6.99 -21.08 -0.33
N PHE A 82 -7.91 -20.31 0.23
CA PHE A 82 -7.96 -20.01 1.66
C PHE A 82 -9.41 -20.03 2.16
N PRO A 83 -9.92 -21.20 2.60
CA PRO A 83 -11.19 -21.23 3.31
C PRO A 83 -11.01 -20.50 4.62
N TYR A 84 -11.56 -19.28 4.71
CA TYR A 84 -11.84 -18.69 6.02
C TYR A 84 -12.91 -19.58 6.65
N ASP A 85 -12.57 -20.28 7.72
CA ASP A 85 -13.59 -20.71 8.67
C ASP A 85 -14.25 -19.44 9.20
N ARG A 86 -15.52 -19.25 8.84
CA ARG A 86 -16.38 -18.17 9.31
C ARG A 86 -17.10 -18.61 10.57
#